data_AF-A0A4V3DF73-F1
#
_entry.id   AF-A0A4V3DF73-F1
#
_cell.length_a   1.000
_cell.length_b   1.000
_cell.length_c   1.000
_cell.angle_alpha   90.00
_cell.angle_beta   90.00
_cell.angle_gamma   90.00
#
_symmetry.space_group_name_H-M   'P 1'
#
loop_
_entity.id
_entity.type
_entity.pdbx_description
1 polymer ?
#
loop_
_entity_poly.entity_id
_entity_poly.type
_entity_poly.pdbx_seq_one_letter_code
_entity_poly.pdbx_strand_id
1 'polypeptide(L)'
;MATDTTNIPTETTGIAHEGDVERATLTQGVTQVQLPAGEPVVRIQVTPGETIQLPFPQDAMVARLDDGNGNLAVRVGDITVILQGYIAAVGEADVTLLDNTGEEIDVAAVVAATDPNLDIQTAAG
;
A
#
# COMPACT_ATOMS: atom_id res chain seq x y z
N MET A 1 14.68 40.22 26.47
CA MET A 1 15.19 39.12 25.64
C MET A 1 14.61 37.82 26.18
N ALA A 2 14.06 36.98 25.28
CA ALA A 2 13.66 35.56 25.39
C ALA A 2 12.56 35.19 26.44
N THR A 3 11.31 34.91 26.01
CA THR A 3 10.65 33.57 25.82
C THR A 3 10.45 32.81 27.15
N ASP A 4 9.34 32.17 27.46
CA ASP A 4 8.67 31.16 26.64
C ASP A 4 7.29 30.78 27.23
N THR A 5 6.34 30.50 26.34
CA THR A 5 4.98 30.05 26.61
C THR A 5 4.99 28.56 26.91
N THR A 6 4.43 28.11 28.04
CA THR A 6 3.97 26.73 28.16
C THR A 6 2.54 26.70 28.68
N ASN A 7 1.62 26.39 27.76
CA ASN A 7 0.22 26.16 28.04
C ASN A 7 -0.06 24.69 27.73
N ILE A 8 0.03 23.84 28.75
CA ILE A 8 -0.39 22.44 28.67
C ILE A 8 -1.65 22.25 29.52
N PRO A 9 -2.74 21.81 28.89
CA PRO A 9 -3.63 20.85 29.53
C PRO A 9 -3.69 19.57 28.70
N THR A 10 -3.12 18.49 29.24
CA THR A 10 -3.40 17.12 28.79
C THR A 10 -4.04 16.38 29.95
N GLU A 11 -5.37 16.35 29.96
CA GLU A 11 -6.18 15.38 30.71
C GLU A 11 -6.56 14.26 29.72
N THR A 12 -5.89 13.11 29.81
CA THR A 12 -6.43 11.84 30.34
C THR A 12 -7.67 11.31 29.61
N THR A 13 -7.47 10.23 28.87
CA THR A 13 -8.17 8.95 29.11
C THR A 13 -7.28 7.83 28.60
N GLY A 14 -6.69 7.11 29.55
CA GLY A 14 -6.04 5.84 29.28
C GLY A 14 -7.05 4.69 29.21
N ILE A 15 -6.64 3.63 28.54
CA ILE A 15 -6.81 2.27 29.04
C ILE A 15 -5.54 1.49 28.69
N ALA A 16 -4.83 1.05 29.73
CA ALA A 16 -3.79 0.05 29.65
C ALA A 16 -4.44 -1.35 29.64
N HIS A 17 -3.81 -2.33 28.99
CA HIS A 17 -3.67 -3.68 29.56
C HIS A 17 -2.45 -4.38 28.96
N GLU A 18 -1.64 -4.91 29.87
CA GLU A 18 -0.36 -5.58 29.69
C GLU A 18 -0.59 -7.06 29.32
N GLY A 19 0.21 -7.58 28.38
CA GLY A 19 0.16 -8.96 27.90
C GLY A 19 1.46 -9.30 27.15
N ASP A 20 2.46 -9.68 27.92
CA ASP A 20 3.72 -10.35 27.60
C ASP A 20 3.67 -11.30 26.39
N VAL A 21 4.42 -10.99 25.32
CA VAL A 21 5.50 -11.78 24.66
C VAL A 21 5.63 -11.39 23.19
N GLU A 22 6.87 -11.10 22.77
CA GLU A 22 7.40 -11.13 21.40
C GLU A 22 6.51 -10.45 20.33
N ARG A 23 6.90 -9.31 19.78
CA ARG A 23 8.05 -9.18 18.89
C ARG A 23 8.36 -7.70 18.78
N ALA A 24 9.63 -7.37 18.57
CA ALA A 24 9.99 -6.12 17.94
C ALA A 24 9.31 -6.07 16.55
N THR A 25 8.06 -5.61 16.47
CA THR A 25 7.52 -5.16 15.20
C THR A 25 8.16 -3.81 15.00
N LEU A 26 9.34 -3.83 14.36
CA LEU A 26 9.80 -2.70 13.58
C LEU A 26 8.54 -2.15 12.90
N THR A 27 8.08 -0.97 13.32
CA THR A 27 7.06 -0.21 12.60
C THR A 27 7.69 0.18 11.26
N GLN A 28 7.85 -0.80 10.37
CA GLN A 28 7.95 -0.58 8.94
C GLN A 28 6.59 0.00 8.59
N GLY A 29 6.55 1.33 8.45
CA GLY A 29 5.33 2.09 8.28
C GLY A 29 4.53 1.53 7.12
N VAL A 30 3.33 1.02 7.41
CA VAL A 30 2.41 0.60 6.36
C VAL A 30 2.07 1.83 5.52
N THR A 31 2.47 1.84 4.26
CA THR A 31 2.13 2.93 3.36
C THR A 31 0.68 2.75 2.95
N GLN A 32 -0.19 3.57 3.56
CA GLN A 32 -1.62 3.60 3.23
C GLN A 32 -1.82 4.39 1.93
N VAL A 33 -2.41 3.73 0.95
CA VAL A 33 -2.68 4.37 -0.34
C VAL A 33 -3.90 5.28 -0.21
N GLN A 34 -3.67 6.59 -0.21
CA GLN A 34 -4.74 7.57 -0.21
C GLN A 34 -5.14 7.91 -1.66
N LEU A 35 -6.41 7.68 -1.99
CA LEU A 35 -6.96 8.02 -3.29
C LEU A 35 -7.33 9.50 -3.33
N PRO A 36 -6.78 10.30 -4.25
CA PRO A 36 -7.24 11.66 -4.45
C PRO A 36 -8.68 11.64 -4.99
N ALA A 37 -9.57 12.44 -4.41
CA ALA A 37 -10.93 12.57 -4.90
C ALA A 37 -10.92 13.25 -6.28
N GLY A 38 -11.07 12.46 -7.35
CA GLY A 38 -11.12 12.93 -8.73
C GLY A 38 -9.98 12.44 -9.63
N GLU A 39 -8.99 11.71 -9.10
CA GLU A 39 -7.94 11.09 -9.90
C GLU A 39 -8.20 9.59 -10.06
N PRO A 40 -8.53 9.11 -11.27
CA PRO A 40 -8.74 7.69 -11.52
C PRO A 40 -7.41 6.92 -11.57
N VAL A 41 -6.25 7.59 -11.48
CA VAL A 41 -4.94 6.95 -11.52
C VAL A 41 -4.06 7.45 -10.39
N VAL A 42 -3.57 6.54 -9.55
CA VAL A 42 -2.71 6.84 -8.39
C VAL A 42 -1.36 6.18 -8.61
N ARG A 43 -0.27 6.94 -8.55
CA ARG A 43 1.10 6.42 -8.77
C ARG A 43 1.84 6.37 -7.46
N ILE A 44 2.37 5.21 -7.13
CA ILE A 44 2.98 4.92 -5.83
C ILE A 44 4.35 4.33 -6.09
N GLN A 45 5.37 4.93 -5.51
CA GLN A 45 6.70 4.37 -5.59
C GLN A 45 6.81 3.23 -4.56
N VAL A 46 7.19 2.04 -5.03
CA VAL A 46 7.40 0.89 -4.13
C VAL A 46 8.83 0.88 -3.66
N THR A 47 9.00 0.75 -2.34
CA THR A 47 10.31 0.53 -1.72
C THR A 47 10.49 -0.97 -1.42
N PRO A 48 11.69 -1.55 -1.62
CA PRO A 48 11.96 -2.93 -1.21
C PRO A 48 11.77 -3.10 0.31
N GLY A 49 11.06 -4.15 0.73
CA GLY A 49 10.76 -4.40 2.15
C GLY A 49 9.59 -3.57 2.69
N GLU A 50 8.89 -2.84 1.83
CA GLU A 50 7.74 -2.04 2.21
C GLU A 50 6.45 -2.87 2.23
N THR A 51 5.58 -2.54 3.18
CA THR A 51 4.22 -3.04 3.23
C THR A 51 3.26 -1.95 2.75
N ILE A 52 2.50 -2.24 1.70
CA ILE A 52 1.58 -1.28 1.07
C ILE A 52 0.16 -1.76 1.28
N GLN A 53 -0.65 -0.95 1.95
CA GLN A 53 -2.06 -1.27 2.17
C GLN A 53 -2.94 -0.50 1.19
N LEU A 54 -3.65 -1.24 0.34
CA LEU A 54 -4.62 -0.70 -0.59
C LEU A 54 -5.98 -0.52 0.13
N PRO A 55 -6.69 0.59 -0.06
CA PRO A 55 -8.02 0.82 0.50
C PRO A 55 -9.11 0.06 -0.29
N PHE A 56 -8.78 -1.11 -0.81
CA PHE A 56 -9.65 -1.90 -1.66
C PHE A 56 -9.57 -3.40 -1.30
N PRO A 57 -10.66 -4.15 -1.47
CA PRO A 57 -10.65 -5.60 -1.29
C PRO A 57 -10.01 -6.30 -2.48
N GLN A 58 -9.34 -7.42 -2.20
CA GLN A 58 -8.63 -8.19 -3.24
C GLN A 58 -9.52 -8.88 -4.28
N ASP A 59 -10.78 -9.13 -3.94
CA ASP A 59 -11.76 -9.77 -4.83
C ASP A 59 -12.21 -8.85 -5.99
N ALA A 60 -12.25 -7.53 -5.74
CA ALA A 60 -12.70 -6.54 -6.71
C ALA A 60 -11.55 -5.89 -7.49
N MET A 61 -10.32 -6.25 -7.18
CA MET A 61 -9.15 -5.69 -7.84
C MET A 61 -8.63 -6.63 -8.91
N VAL A 62 -8.14 -6.01 -9.97
CA VAL A 62 -7.42 -6.66 -11.06
C VAL A 62 -6.01 -6.14 -11.06
N ALA A 63 -5.05 -7.00 -11.32
CA ALA A 63 -3.64 -6.66 -11.31
C ALA A 63 -3.04 -6.97 -12.67
N ARG A 64 -2.17 -6.08 -13.15
CA ARG A 64 -1.41 -6.26 -14.36
C ARG A 64 0.04 -5.92 -14.09
N LEU A 65 0.90 -6.88 -14.34
CA LEU A 65 2.32 -6.69 -14.23
C LEU A 65 2.90 -6.25 -15.58
N ASP A 66 3.65 -5.15 -15.56
CA ASP A 66 4.41 -4.64 -16.70
C ASP A 66 5.84 -5.16 -16.66
N ASP A 67 6.18 -6.09 -17.55
CA ASP A 67 7.53 -6.68 -17.63
C ASP A 67 8.57 -5.68 -18.17
N GLY A 68 8.14 -4.67 -18.93
CA GLY A 68 9.04 -3.68 -19.53
C GLY A 68 9.61 -2.67 -18.52
N ASN A 69 8.77 -2.15 -17.63
CA ASN A 69 9.14 -1.15 -16.63
C ASN A 69 9.22 -1.72 -15.21
N GLY A 70 8.80 -2.97 -15.00
CA GLY A 70 8.72 -3.58 -13.66
C GLY A 70 7.65 -2.96 -12.77
N ASN A 71 6.63 -2.35 -13.37
CA ASN A 71 5.54 -1.68 -12.66
C ASN A 71 4.36 -2.63 -12.47
N LEU A 72 3.70 -2.58 -11.33
CA LEU A 72 2.47 -3.31 -11.07
C LEU A 72 1.30 -2.33 -11.11
N ALA A 73 0.36 -2.51 -12.04
CA ALA A 73 -0.87 -1.74 -12.08
C ALA A 73 -2.02 -2.56 -11.47
N VAL A 74 -2.61 -2.06 -10.39
CA VAL A 74 -3.77 -2.63 -9.72
C VAL A 74 -4.97 -1.73 -10.01
N ARG A 75 -5.96 -2.21 -10.75
CA ARG A 75 -7.20 -1.49 -11.04
C ARG A 75 -8.35 -2.05 -10.21
N VAL A 76 -9.19 -1.16 -9.69
CA VAL A 76 -10.39 -1.46 -8.89
C VAL A 76 -11.51 -0.59 -9.43
N GLY A 77 -12.42 -1.20 -10.20
CA GLY A 77 -13.46 -0.47 -10.93
C GLY A 77 -12.89 0.58 -11.88
N ASP A 78 -13.05 1.86 -11.53
CA ASP A 78 -12.59 3.02 -12.29
C ASP A 78 -11.23 3.57 -11.83
N ILE A 79 -10.69 3.06 -10.71
CA ILE A 79 -9.45 3.56 -10.11
C ILE A 79 -8.30 2.61 -10.45
N THR A 80 -7.16 3.15 -10.86
CA THR A 80 -5.95 2.41 -11.23
C THR A 80 -4.78 2.87 -10.36
N VAL A 81 -4.30 2.00 -9.49
CA VAL A 81 -3.11 2.21 -8.66
C VAL A 81 -1.90 1.62 -9.38
N ILE A 82 -0.89 2.43 -9.65
CA ILE A 82 0.33 2.02 -10.34
C ILE A 82 1.47 2.05 -9.34
N LEU A 83 1.90 0.86 -8.95
CA LEU A 83 3.05 0.57 -8.10
C LEU A 83 4.31 0.56 -8.96
N GLN A 84 5.02 1.68 -8.94
CA GLN A 84 6.22 1.93 -9.75
C GLN A 84 7.42 1.20 -9.13
N GLY A 85 8.14 0.44 -9.96
CA GLY A 85 9.31 -0.33 -9.54
C GLY A 85 8.99 -1.52 -8.64
N TYR A 86 7.75 -2.02 -8.64
CA TYR A 86 7.34 -3.17 -7.83
C TYR A 86 8.25 -4.39 -8.05
N ILE A 87 8.59 -4.74 -9.28
CA ILE A 87 9.43 -5.90 -9.58
C ILE A 87 10.87 -5.71 -9.11
N ALA A 88 11.41 -4.50 -9.28
CA ALA A 88 12.72 -4.18 -8.74
C ALA A 88 12.73 -4.29 -7.21
N ALA A 89 11.68 -3.78 -6.55
CA ALA A 89 11.54 -3.83 -5.11
C ALA A 89 11.42 -5.28 -4.59
N VAL A 90 10.53 -6.09 -5.16
CA VAL A 90 10.36 -7.52 -4.82
C VAL A 90 11.63 -8.32 -5.06
N GLY A 91 12.39 -7.99 -6.12
CA GLY A 91 13.66 -8.62 -6.42
C GLY A 91 14.76 -8.33 -5.40
N GLU A 92 14.68 -7.19 -4.70
CA GLU A 92 15.66 -6.78 -3.68
C GLU A 92 15.24 -7.21 -2.26
N ALA A 93 13.96 -7.04 -1.90
CA ALA A 93 13.40 -7.48 -0.63
C ALA A 93 11.90 -7.78 -0.74
N ASP A 94 11.38 -8.58 0.18
CA ASP A 94 9.97 -9.00 0.18
C ASP A 94 9.04 -7.79 0.30
N VAL A 95 8.22 -7.53 -0.73
CA VAL A 95 7.22 -6.47 -0.72
C VAL A 95 5.87 -7.08 -0.43
N THR A 96 5.28 -6.66 0.68
CA THR A 96 3.98 -7.14 1.12
C THR A 96 2.90 -6.18 0.64
N LEU A 97 1.92 -6.65 -0.14
CA LEU A 97 0.71 -5.89 -0.40
C LEU A 97 -0.41 -6.39 0.50
N LEU A 98 -1.13 -5.46 1.11
CA LEU A 98 -2.28 -5.73 1.95
C LEU A 98 -3.53 -5.13 1.32
N ASP A 99 -4.65 -5.80 1.48
CA ASP A 99 -5.96 -5.27 1.09
C ASP A 99 -6.52 -4.34 2.18
N ASN A 100 -7.72 -3.79 1.97
CA ASN A 100 -8.38 -2.92 2.95
C ASN A 100 -8.58 -3.61 4.32
N THR A 101 -8.72 -4.94 4.35
CA THR A 101 -8.87 -5.73 5.58
C THR A 101 -7.54 -6.05 6.27
N GLY A 102 -6.41 -5.75 5.61
CA GLY A 102 -5.07 -6.09 6.09
C GLY A 102 -4.64 -7.52 5.74
N GLU A 103 -5.33 -8.17 4.81
CA GLU A 103 -4.98 -9.50 4.32
C GLU A 103 -3.95 -9.39 3.19
N GLU A 104 -3.04 -10.35 3.15
CA GLU A 104 -1.96 -10.37 2.17
C GLU A 104 -2.49 -10.66 0.76
N ILE A 105 -2.13 -9.79 -0.17
CA ILE A 105 -2.55 -9.84 -1.56
C ILE A 105 -1.57 -10.72 -2.32
N ASP A 106 -2.05 -11.85 -2.83
CA ASP A 106 -1.29 -12.66 -3.78
C ASP A 106 -1.38 -12.03 -5.17
N VAL A 107 -0.42 -11.14 -5.47
CA VAL A 107 -0.37 -10.44 -6.76
C VAL A 107 -0.36 -11.41 -7.93
N ALA A 108 0.33 -12.55 -7.81
CA ALA A 108 0.39 -13.53 -8.88
C ALA A 108 -0.99 -14.16 -9.16
N ALA A 109 -1.74 -14.49 -8.11
CA ALA A 109 -3.10 -14.99 -8.21
C ALA A 109 -4.05 -13.94 -8.77
N VAL A 110 -3.93 -12.68 -8.33
CA VAL A 110 -4.77 -11.57 -8.83
C VAL A 110 -4.48 -11.30 -10.30
N VAL A 111 -3.21 -11.28 -10.71
CA VAL A 111 -2.82 -11.15 -12.13
C VAL A 111 -3.32 -12.35 -12.94
N ALA A 112 -3.23 -13.57 -12.40
CA ALA A 112 -3.72 -14.77 -13.07
C ALA A 112 -5.26 -14.84 -13.17
N ALA A 113 -5.96 -14.29 -12.18
CA ALA A 113 -7.42 -14.15 -12.17
C ALA A 113 -7.90 -12.97 -13.04
N THR A 114 -7.02 -12.02 -13.34
CA THR A 114 -7.31 -10.86 -14.19
C THR A 114 -7.43 -11.29 -15.64
N ASP A 115 -8.47 -10.78 -16.33
CA ASP A 115 -8.65 -11.05 -17.75
C ASP A 115 -7.50 -10.44 -18.58
N PRO A 116 -6.80 -11.23 -19.42
CA PRO A 116 -5.66 -10.74 -20.19
C PRO A 116 -6.04 -9.74 -21.30
N ASN A 117 -7.30 -9.69 -21.71
CA ASN A 117 -7.82 -8.70 -22.66
C ASN A 117 -8.21 -7.39 -21.96
N LEU A 118 -8.20 -7.35 -20.63
CA LEU A 118 -8.48 -6.13 -19.89
C LEU A 118 -7.33 -5.13 -20.07
N ASP A 119 -7.67 -4.00 -20.67
CA ASP A 119 -6.76 -2.88 -20.80
C ASP A 119 -6.66 -2.18 -19.43
N ILE A 120 -5.57 -2.49 -18.72
CA ILE A 120 -5.19 -1.82 -17.47
C ILE A 120 -4.03 -0.91 -17.83
N GLN A 121 -4.21 0.39 -17.65
CA GLN A 121 -3.15 1.36 -17.86
C GLN A 121 -2.00 1.09 -16.88
N THR A 122 -0.93 0.50 -17.37
CA THR A 122 0.38 0.59 -16.75
C THR A 122 0.96 1.97 -17.14
N ALA A 123 1.74 2.63 -16.28
CA ALA A 123 2.17 4.03 -16.49
C ALA A 123 3.05 4.26 -17.75
N ALA A 124 3.23 3.24 -18.59
CA ALA A 124 3.82 3.34 -19.92
C ALA A 124 2.76 3.82 -20.92
N GLY A 125 2.47 5.12 -20.90
CA GLY A 125 1.61 5.82 -21.86
C GLY A 125 1.93 7.30 -21.90
#